data_AF-C0N451-F1
#
_entry.id   AF-C0N451-F1
#
_cell.length_a   1.000
_cell.length_b   1.000
_cell.length_c   1.000
_cell.angle_alpha   90.00
_cell.angle_beta   90.00
_cell.angle_gamma   90.00
#
_symmetry.space_group_name_H-M   'P 1'
#
loop_
_entity.id
_entity.type
_entity.pdbx_description
1 polymer ?
#
loop_
_entity_poly.entity_id
_entity_poly.type
_entity_poly.pdbx_seq_one_letter_code
_entity_poly.pdbx_strand_id
1 'polypeptide(L)'
;MKFQLYSDIHIETRGYFSIPKLDSDLIILAGDIDVGLEGLMWAQELTWLHKKPVIYIAGNHEYFRHDYTMLTQQMRDYAAQYDRLIFLEKDEVILGCVRFLGTTLWTNYFHELGIIERDKNISILDNALNDHKLIRDGAEPFSARKAYEENIRSTYWLREQLMTPFDGKTVVITHHAPSFECNHKEFGMNLYTPGFVSNLDELVALADVWCYGHTHSNLDVNIGGCRLLSNQAGYKNEKIPEPFQLELIITN
;
A
#
# COMPACT_ATOMS: atom_id res chain seq x y z
N MET A 1 11.32 9.85 -14.53
CA MET A 1 10.18 8.97 -14.88
C MET A 1 8.91 9.59 -14.34
N LYS A 2 7.79 9.49 -15.06
CA LYS A 2 6.47 10.00 -14.68
C LYS A 2 5.52 8.84 -14.40
N PHE A 3 4.75 8.89 -13.33
CA PHE A 3 3.72 7.88 -13.07
C PHE A 3 2.42 8.50 -12.58
N GLN A 4 1.31 7.83 -12.90
CA GLN A 4 0.03 8.06 -12.24
C GLN A 4 -0.01 7.23 -10.96
N LEU A 5 -0.54 7.78 -9.87
CA LEU A 5 -0.66 7.10 -8.59
C LEU A 5 -2.14 7.03 -8.18
N TYR A 6 -2.61 5.84 -7.83
CA TYR A 6 -3.96 5.60 -7.34
C TYR A 6 -3.94 4.56 -6.22
N SER A 7 -4.81 4.72 -5.23
CA SER A 7 -5.07 3.70 -4.20
C SER A 7 -6.49 3.89 -3.65
N ASP A 8 -6.95 2.91 -2.89
CA ASP A 8 -8.23 3.00 -2.15
C ASP A 8 -9.39 3.36 -3.09
N ILE A 9 -9.38 2.77 -4.30
CA ILE A 9 -10.43 3.01 -5.30
C ILE A 9 -11.72 2.34 -4.88
N HIS A 10 -11.61 1.19 -4.22
CA HIS A 10 -12.68 0.35 -3.73
C HIS A 10 -13.75 0.05 -4.80
N ILE A 11 -13.34 -0.52 -5.93
CA ILE A 11 -14.23 -0.89 -7.05
C ILE A 11 -15.36 -1.82 -6.56
N GLU A 12 -15.11 -2.67 -5.56
CA GLU A 12 -16.10 -3.54 -4.91
C GLU A 12 -17.29 -2.78 -4.32
N THR A 13 -17.09 -1.51 -3.93
CA THR A 13 -18.13 -0.64 -3.37
C THR A 13 -18.60 0.44 -4.34
N ARG A 14 -17.71 0.88 -5.22
CA ARG A 14 -17.91 2.03 -6.12
C ARG A 14 -18.52 1.61 -7.46
N GLY A 15 -18.31 0.36 -7.87
CA GLY A 15 -18.60 -0.13 -9.21
C GLY A 15 -17.58 0.37 -10.24
N TYR A 16 -17.98 0.42 -11.51
CA TYR A 16 -17.09 0.76 -12.62
C TYR A 16 -16.30 2.06 -12.38
N PHE A 17 -14.98 1.98 -12.54
CA PHE A 17 -14.05 3.10 -12.43
C PHE A 17 -13.11 3.13 -13.63
N SER A 18 -12.85 4.33 -14.14
CA SER A 18 -11.95 4.54 -15.28
C SER A 18 -10.96 5.65 -14.96
N ILE A 19 -9.69 5.44 -15.30
CA ILE A 19 -8.64 6.46 -15.18
C ILE A 19 -8.31 7.06 -16.56
N PRO A 20 -7.93 8.34 -16.65
CA PRO A 20 -7.61 9.01 -17.91
C PRO A 20 -6.28 8.52 -18.48
N LYS A 21 -6.10 8.70 -19.80
CA LYS A 21 -4.79 8.50 -20.45
C LYS A 21 -3.97 9.76 -20.33
N LEU A 22 -3.06 9.78 -19.37
CA LEU A 22 -2.11 10.88 -19.17
C LEU A 22 -0.71 10.56 -19.71
N ASP A 23 0.07 11.62 -19.93
CA ASP A 23 1.50 11.58 -20.29
C ASP A 23 2.34 11.08 -19.10
N SER A 24 2.28 9.77 -18.86
CA SER A 24 3.08 9.07 -17.85
C SER A 24 3.65 7.77 -18.40
N ASP A 25 4.80 7.37 -17.88
CA ASP A 25 5.52 6.16 -18.27
C ASP A 25 4.84 4.89 -17.72
N LEU A 26 4.18 4.98 -16.55
CA LEU A 26 3.50 3.86 -15.90
C LEU A 26 2.33 4.31 -15.00
N ILE A 27 1.61 3.33 -14.45
CA ILE A 27 0.57 3.48 -13.43
C ILE A 27 0.99 2.70 -12.18
N ILE A 28 0.79 3.29 -11.00
CA ILE A 28 0.94 2.63 -9.70
C ILE A 28 -0.43 2.52 -9.05
N LEU A 29 -0.76 1.29 -8.62
CA LEU A 29 -1.93 0.96 -7.82
C LEU A 29 -1.46 0.52 -6.42
N ALA A 30 -1.62 1.39 -5.43
CA ALA A 30 -1.06 1.22 -4.08
C ALA A 30 -2.06 0.59 -3.07
N GLY A 31 -2.74 -0.47 -3.49
CA GLY A 31 -3.65 -1.26 -2.67
C GLY A 31 -5.08 -0.73 -2.56
N ASP A 32 -5.96 -1.59 -2.04
CA ASP A 32 -7.40 -1.36 -1.88
C ASP A 32 -8.09 -0.95 -3.19
N ILE A 33 -7.77 -1.68 -4.26
CA ILE A 33 -8.37 -1.48 -5.58
C ILE A 33 -9.68 -2.25 -5.69
N ASP A 34 -9.63 -3.55 -5.37
CA ASP A 34 -10.79 -4.45 -5.31
C ASP A 34 -10.42 -5.70 -4.47
N VAL A 35 -11.40 -6.54 -4.18
CA VAL A 35 -11.25 -7.77 -3.40
C VAL A 35 -10.73 -8.92 -4.27
N GLY A 36 -9.85 -9.76 -3.71
CA GLY A 36 -9.34 -10.95 -4.37
C GLY A 36 -8.45 -10.62 -5.58
N LEU A 37 -8.74 -11.24 -6.72
CA LEU A 37 -8.01 -11.01 -7.98
C LEU A 37 -8.65 -9.94 -8.87
N GLU A 38 -9.83 -9.41 -8.52
CA GLU A 38 -10.58 -8.49 -9.37
C GLU A 38 -9.78 -7.20 -9.65
N GLY A 39 -9.05 -6.68 -8.66
CA GLY A 39 -8.20 -5.51 -8.82
C GLY A 39 -7.05 -5.73 -9.79
N LEU A 40 -6.45 -6.93 -9.80
CA LEU A 40 -5.42 -7.31 -10.77
C LEU A 40 -5.99 -7.54 -12.17
N MET A 41 -7.22 -8.07 -12.26
CA MET A 41 -7.93 -8.20 -13.55
C MET A 41 -8.18 -6.82 -14.16
N TRP A 42 -8.67 -5.88 -13.37
CA TRP A 42 -8.81 -4.48 -13.78
C TRP A 42 -7.46 -3.84 -14.13
N ALA A 43 -6.42 -4.07 -13.33
CA ALA A 43 -5.07 -3.59 -13.61
C ALA A 43 -4.54 -4.12 -14.96
N GLN A 44 -4.84 -5.37 -15.30
CA GLN A 44 -4.48 -5.92 -16.61
C GLN A 44 -5.22 -5.22 -17.75
N GLU A 45 -6.50 -4.93 -17.60
CA GLU A 45 -7.26 -4.14 -18.59
C GLU A 45 -6.61 -2.76 -18.79
N LEU A 46 -6.13 -2.12 -17.71
CA LEU A 46 -5.42 -0.85 -17.80
C LEU A 46 -4.13 -0.97 -18.63
N THR A 47 -3.37 -2.07 -18.53
CA THR A 47 -2.15 -2.23 -19.35
C THR A 47 -2.47 -2.21 -20.85
N TRP A 48 -3.62 -2.77 -21.26
CA TRP A 48 -4.06 -2.80 -22.66
C TRP A 48 -4.61 -1.46 -23.10
N LEU A 49 -5.50 -0.88 -22.29
CA LEU A 49 -6.14 0.40 -22.60
C LEU A 49 -5.10 1.51 -22.68
N HIS A 50 -4.19 1.58 -21.73
CA HIS A 50 -3.21 2.67 -21.61
C HIS A 50 -1.88 2.38 -22.31
N LYS A 51 -1.62 1.13 -22.69
CA LYS A 51 -0.37 0.68 -23.36
C LYS A 51 0.90 0.98 -22.55
N LYS A 52 0.81 0.94 -21.22
CA LYS A 52 1.92 1.18 -20.29
C LYS A 52 1.90 0.16 -19.15
N PRO A 53 3.05 -0.11 -18.50
CA PRO A 53 3.09 -1.01 -17.36
C PRO A 53 2.27 -0.48 -16.18
N VAL A 54 1.73 -1.41 -15.40
CA VAL A 54 0.97 -1.18 -14.18
C VAL A 54 1.69 -1.93 -13.05
N ILE A 55 2.15 -1.19 -12.04
CA ILE A 55 2.65 -1.76 -10.79
C ILE A 55 1.49 -1.83 -9.81
N TYR A 56 1.31 -2.99 -9.20
CA TYR A 56 0.24 -3.30 -8.26
C TYR A 56 0.84 -3.84 -6.97
N ILE A 57 0.40 -3.29 -5.83
CA ILE A 57 0.55 -3.94 -4.53
C ILE A 57 -0.84 -4.19 -3.95
N ALA A 58 -0.98 -5.21 -3.11
CA ALA A 58 -2.22 -5.43 -2.37
C ALA A 58 -2.31 -4.46 -1.18
N GLY A 59 -3.53 -4.01 -0.88
CA GLY A 59 -3.93 -3.49 0.41
C GLY A 59 -4.58 -4.56 1.28
N ASN A 60 -5.32 -4.17 2.29
CA ASN A 60 -6.02 -5.12 3.17
C ASN A 60 -7.32 -5.64 2.55
N HIS A 61 -8.01 -4.83 1.73
CA HIS A 61 -9.28 -5.21 1.10
C HIS A 61 -9.12 -6.33 0.07
N GLU A 62 -7.99 -6.38 -0.64
CA GLU A 62 -7.66 -7.50 -1.53
C GLU A 62 -7.81 -8.85 -0.80
N TYR A 63 -7.40 -8.93 0.47
CA TYR A 63 -7.42 -10.16 1.24
C TYR A 63 -8.77 -10.47 1.90
N PHE A 64 -9.78 -9.60 1.81
CA PHE A 64 -11.06 -9.84 2.47
C PHE A 64 -11.71 -11.12 1.98
N ARG A 65 -12.08 -12.00 2.91
CA ARG A 65 -12.68 -13.32 2.68
C ARG A 65 -11.78 -14.31 1.92
N HIS A 66 -10.48 -14.02 1.90
CA HIS A 66 -9.46 -14.88 1.31
C HIS A 66 -8.43 -15.30 2.36
N ASP A 67 -7.66 -16.33 2.02
CA ASP A 67 -6.46 -16.70 2.76
C ASP A 67 -5.29 -15.81 2.32
N TYR A 68 -4.59 -15.21 3.28
CA TYR A 68 -3.49 -14.27 3.03
C TYR A 68 -2.37 -14.89 2.20
N THR A 69 -1.89 -16.08 2.59
CA THR A 69 -0.73 -16.71 1.94
C THR A 69 -1.10 -17.24 0.55
N MET A 70 -2.23 -17.93 0.45
CA MET A 70 -2.70 -18.49 -0.81
C MET A 70 -3.04 -17.39 -1.83
N LEU A 71 -3.74 -16.33 -1.41
CA LEU A 71 -4.08 -15.24 -2.31
C LEU A 71 -2.84 -14.47 -2.77
N THR A 72 -1.86 -14.23 -1.88
CA THR A 72 -0.59 -13.60 -2.27
C THR A 72 0.09 -14.40 -3.38
N GLN A 73 0.11 -15.73 -3.29
CA GLN A 73 0.67 -16.57 -4.35
C GLN A 73 -0.17 -16.52 -5.64
N GLN A 74 -1.51 -16.56 -5.53
CA GLN A 74 -2.40 -16.42 -6.68
C GLN A 74 -2.23 -15.09 -7.42
N MET A 75 -2.00 -13.99 -6.69
CA MET A 75 -1.72 -12.68 -7.26
C MET A 75 -0.41 -12.68 -8.06
N ARG A 76 0.65 -13.29 -7.51
CA ARG A 76 1.93 -13.48 -8.21
C ARG A 76 1.75 -14.30 -9.48
N ASP A 77 1.07 -15.45 -9.38
CA ASP A 77 0.84 -16.35 -10.51
C ASP A 77 -0.04 -15.71 -11.58
N TYR A 78 -1.00 -14.86 -11.19
CA TYR A 78 -1.84 -14.11 -12.12
C TYR A 78 -1.02 -13.05 -12.86
N ALA A 79 -0.28 -12.20 -12.14
CA ALA A 79 0.51 -11.14 -12.75
C ALA A 79 1.62 -11.67 -13.67
N ALA A 80 2.26 -12.79 -13.31
CA ALA A 80 3.31 -13.42 -14.10
C ALA A 80 2.88 -13.88 -15.51
N GLN A 81 1.58 -13.92 -15.80
CA GLN A 81 1.05 -14.24 -17.13
C GLN A 81 1.16 -13.06 -18.11
N TYR A 82 1.54 -11.86 -17.65
CA TYR A 82 1.48 -10.64 -18.44
C TYR A 82 2.73 -9.77 -18.30
N ASP A 83 3.33 -9.38 -19.42
CA ASP A 83 4.59 -8.59 -19.45
C ASP A 83 4.49 -7.19 -18.82
N ARG A 84 3.28 -6.64 -18.69
CA ARG A 84 3.03 -5.25 -18.26
C ARG A 84 2.28 -5.13 -16.95
N LEU A 85 1.88 -6.25 -16.34
CA LEU A 85 1.28 -6.26 -15.01
C LEU A 85 2.31 -6.76 -14.01
N ILE A 86 2.70 -5.90 -13.08
CA ILE A 86 3.75 -6.19 -12.12
C ILE A 86 3.15 -6.18 -10.72
N PHE A 87 3.02 -7.34 -10.10
CA PHE A 87 2.59 -7.47 -8.71
C PHE A 87 3.80 -7.53 -7.78
N LEU A 88 3.82 -6.72 -6.72
CA LEU A 88 4.90 -6.69 -5.73
C LEU A 88 4.36 -6.98 -4.32
N GLU A 89 5.02 -7.89 -3.59
CA GLU A 89 4.79 -8.09 -2.16
C GLU A 89 6.09 -8.54 -1.47
N LYS A 90 6.82 -7.60 -0.87
CA LYS A 90 8.23 -7.78 -0.50
C LYS A 90 9.05 -8.17 -1.73
N ASP A 91 8.85 -7.43 -2.82
CA ASP A 91 9.48 -7.69 -4.11
C ASP A 91 9.87 -6.38 -4.81
N GLU A 92 10.75 -6.48 -5.80
CA GLU A 92 11.25 -5.34 -6.55
C GLU A 92 11.08 -5.48 -8.07
N VAL A 93 11.03 -4.33 -8.75
CA VAL A 93 11.20 -4.25 -10.20
C VAL A 93 12.04 -3.02 -10.55
N ILE A 94 12.91 -3.17 -11.53
CA ILE A 94 13.71 -2.07 -12.07
C ILE A 94 13.18 -1.72 -13.46
N LEU A 95 12.75 -0.47 -13.65
CA LEU A 95 12.30 0.06 -14.93
C LEU A 95 13.17 1.28 -15.30
N GLY A 96 14.00 1.15 -16.32
CA GLY A 96 15.00 2.17 -16.66
C GLY A 96 16.01 2.35 -15.52
N CYS A 97 16.16 3.58 -15.02
CA CYS A 97 17.04 3.94 -13.89
C CYS A 97 16.28 4.07 -12.55
N VAL A 98 15.10 3.45 -12.44
CA VAL A 98 14.24 3.54 -11.26
C VAL A 98 13.99 2.14 -10.71
N ARG A 99 14.30 1.95 -9.42
CA ARG A 99 13.96 0.76 -8.65
C ARG A 99 12.67 0.99 -7.90
N PHE A 100 11.70 0.09 -8.05
CA PHE A 100 10.45 0.09 -7.32
C PHE A 100 10.47 -1.05 -6.30
N LEU A 101 10.14 -0.74 -5.04
CA LEU A 101 10.02 -1.70 -3.95
C LEU A 101 8.57 -1.70 -3.48
N GLY A 102 7.91 -2.86 -3.46
CA GLY A 102 6.48 -2.95 -3.13
C GLY A 102 6.16 -3.96 -2.04
N THR A 103 5.30 -3.58 -1.08
CA THR A 103 4.72 -4.47 -0.07
C THR A 103 3.49 -3.85 0.59
N THR A 104 2.49 -4.63 1.00
CA THR A 104 1.34 -4.18 1.79
C THR A 104 1.75 -3.45 3.08
N LEU A 105 2.95 -3.76 3.61
CA LEU A 105 3.58 -3.24 4.84
C LEU A 105 2.93 -3.66 6.17
N TRP A 106 1.60 -3.69 6.26
CA TRP A 106 0.87 -3.87 7.53
C TRP A 106 1.34 -2.90 8.64
N THR A 107 0.86 -3.06 9.87
CA THR A 107 1.13 -2.10 10.94
C THR A 107 2.04 -2.64 12.03
N ASN A 108 2.83 -1.75 12.63
CA ASN A 108 3.73 -2.10 13.74
C ASN A 108 3.05 -2.04 15.12
N TYR A 109 1.79 -1.60 15.17
CA TYR A 109 1.00 -1.39 16.39
C TYR A 109 1.70 -0.52 17.46
N PHE A 110 2.55 0.40 16.97
CA PHE A 110 3.51 1.23 17.69
C PHE A 110 4.49 0.44 18.54
N HIS A 111 5.19 -0.48 17.88
CA HIS A 111 6.31 -1.25 18.40
C HIS A 111 7.24 -0.48 19.36
N GLU A 112 7.52 0.78 19.06
CA GLU A 112 8.39 1.69 19.79
C GLU A 112 7.88 2.04 21.21
N LEU A 113 6.60 1.87 21.51
CA LEU A 113 6.04 2.06 22.86
C LEU A 113 6.41 0.93 23.83
N GLY A 114 7.03 -0.14 23.32
CA GLY A 114 7.42 -1.31 24.09
C GLY A 114 6.33 -2.38 24.15
N ILE A 115 6.73 -3.58 24.59
CA ILE A 115 5.93 -4.81 24.50
C ILE A 115 4.54 -4.69 25.15
N ILE A 116 4.44 -4.03 26.30
CA ILE A 116 3.19 -3.92 27.07
C ILE A 116 2.14 -3.10 26.30
N GLU A 117 2.49 -1.90 25.83
CA GLU A 117 1.54 -1.04 25.13
C GLU A 117 1.22 -1.57 23.72
N ARG A 118 2.23 -2.09 23.01
CA ARG A 118 2.00 -2.74 21.71
C ARG A 118 1.05 -3.93 21.81
N ASP A 119 1.21 -4.79 22.82
CA ASP A 119 0.36 -5.97 22.97
C ASP A 119 -1.07 -5.61 23.39
N LYS A 120 -1.26 -4.50 24.13
CA LYS A 120 -2.58 -3.91 24.36
C LYS A 120 -3.21 -3.43 23.05
N ASN A 121 -2.46 -2.68 22.24
CA ASN A 121 -2.93 -2.20 20.93
C ASN A 121 -3.37 -3.36 20.04
N ILE A 122 -2.54 -4.41 19.94
CA ILE A 122 -2.86 -5.64 19.21
C ILE A 122 -4.16 -6.24 19.73
N SER A 123 -4.32 -6.45 21.04
CA SER A 123 -5.53 -7.04 21.60
C SER A 123 -6.80 -6.22 21.32
N ILE A 124 -6.71 -4.89 21.34
CA ILE A 124 -7.83 -4.00 21.04
C ILE A 124 -8.20 -4.13 19.56
N LEU A 125 -7.21 -4.00 18.68
CA LEU A 125 -7.40 -3.92 17.24
C LEU A 125 -7.80 -5.26 16.61
N ASP A 126 -7.35 -6.38 17.16
CA ASP A 126 -7.73 -7.74 16.76
C ASP A 126 -9.27 -7.93 16.78
N ASN A 127 -9.94 -7.31 17.75
CA ASN A 127 -11.40 -7.37 17.89
C ASN A 127 -12.13 -6.24 17.14
N ALA A 128 -11.43 -5.16 16.81
CA ALA A 128 -12.02 -3.95 16.25
C ALA A 128 -12.04 -3.97 14.72
N LEU A 129 -10.90 -4.26 14.08
CA LEU A 129 -10.74 -4.11 12.64
C LEU A 129 -11.35 -5.30 11.87
N ASN A 130 -11.82 -5.03 10.65
CA ASN A 130 -12.37 -6.06 9.78
C ASN A 130 -11.30 -6.97 9.21
N ASP A 131 -10.08 -6.48 9.06
CA ASP A 131 -8.92 -7.24 8.57
C ASP A 131 -8.79 -8.57 9.34
N HIS A 132 -8.86 -8.48 10.67
CA HIS A 132 -8.69 -9.63 11.57
C HIS A 132 -9.94 -10.50 11.73
N LYS A 133 -11.03 -10.16 11.02
CA LYS A 133 -12.30 -10.92 10.99
C LYS A 133 -12.55 -11.57 9.64
N LEU A 134 -12.16 -10.88 8.57
CA LEU A 134 -12.48 -11.26 7.20
C LEU A 134 -11.34 -11.98 6.50
N ILE A 135 -10.08 -11.75 6.92
CA ILE A 135 -8.91 -12.38 6.31
C ILE A 135 -8.57 -13.67 7.06
N ARG A 136 -8.13 -14.70 6.33
CA ARG A 136 -7.71 -15.99 6.89
C ARG A 136 -6.20 -16.20 6.80
N ASP A 137 -5.67 -17.00 7.72
CA ASP A 137 -4.33 -17.57 7.72
C ASP A 137 -4.44 -19.07 7.98
N GLY A 138 -4.60 -19.83 6.91
CA GLY A 138 -5.03 -21.22 6.92
C GLY A 138 -6.44 -21.38 7.50
N ALA A 139 -6.56 -22.19 8.55
CA ALA A 139 -7.82 -22.40 9.25
C ALA A 139 -8.17 -21.26 10.22
N GLU A 140 -7.19 -20.44 10.59
CA GLU A 140 -7.33 -19.39 11.60
C GLU A 140 -7.64 -18.03 10.95
N PRO A 141 -8.18 -17.05 11.70
CA PRO A 141 -8.19 -15.66 11.26
C PRO A 141 -6.78 -15.09 11.14
N PHE A 142 -6.56 -14.18 10.20
CA PHE A 142 -5.34 -13.37 10.12
C PHE A 142 -5.35 -12.32 11.24
N SER A 143 -4.85 -12.71 12.41
CA SER A 143 -4.86 -11.86 13.61
C SER A 143 -4.02 -10.59 13.49
N ALA A 144 -4.27 -9.61 14.37
CA ALA A 144 -3.42 -8.43 14.54
C ALA A 144 -1.97 -8.81 14.92
N ARG A 145 -1.79 -9.94 15.61
CA ARG A 145 -0.46 -10.51 15.87
C ARG A 145 0.23 -10.90 14.58
N LYS A 146 -0.49 -11.55 13.66
CA LYS A 146 0.06 -11.95 12.36
C LYS A 146 0.37 -10.74 11.48
N ALA A 147 -0.50 -9.73 11.46
CA ALA A 147 -0.22 -8.46 10.77
C ALA A 147 1.05 -7.77 11.30
N TYR A 148 1.26 -7.78 12.62
CA TYR A 148 2.48 -7.27 13.25
C TYR A 148 3.73 -8.07 12.81
N GLU A 149 3.64 -9.40 12.73
CA GLU A 149 4.74 -10.22 12.21
C GLU A 149 5.06 -9.94 10.73
N GLU A 150 4.03 -9.74 9.89
CA GLU A 150 4.24 -9.33 8.51
C GLU A 150 4.87 -7.95 8.41
N ASN A 151 4.50 -7.00 9.28
CA ASN A 151 5.16 -5.70 9.34
C ASN A 151 6.65 -5.81 9.68
N ILE A 152 7.04 -6.70 10.61
CA ILE A 152 8.46 -6.96 10.90
C ILE A 152 9.17 -7.50 9.65
N ARG A 153 8.56 -8.45 8.93
CA ARG A 153 9.13 -9.03 7.70
C ARG A 153 9.28 -7.97 6.60
N SER A 154 8.26 -7.15 6.38
CA SER A 154 8.26 -6.09 5.36
C SER A 154 9.25 -4.98 5.68
N THR A 155 9.31 -4.51 6.93
CA THR A 155 10.26 -3.46 7.34
C THR A 155 11.71 -3.95 7.34
N TYR A 156 11.95 -5.23 7.66
CA TYR A 156 13.27 -5.84 7.54
C TYR A 156 13.71 -5.89 6.06
N TRP A 157 12.87 -6.45 5.19
CA TRP A 157 13.15 -6.55 3.76
C TRP A 157 13.36 -5.16 3.11
N LEU A 158 12.47 -4.19 3.38
CA LEU A 158 12.61 -2.82 2.88
C LEU A 158 13.94 -2.20 3.30
N ARG A 159 14.35 -2.36 4.58
CA ARG A 159 15.62 -1.83 5.08
C ARG A 159 16.80 -2.46 4.35
N GLU A 160 16.80 -3.76 4.11
CA GLU A 160 17.87 -4.43 3.34
C GLU A 160 17.94 -3.90 1.90
N GLN A 161 16.81 -3.76 1.21
CA GLN A 161 16.77 -3.25 -0.16
C GLN A 161 17.22 -1.79 -0.25
N LEU A 162 16.72 -0.94 0.65
CA LEU A 162 17.05 0.50 0.68
C LEU A 162 18.52 0.76 1.04
N MET A 163 19.13 -0.08 1.88
CA MET A 163 20.56 -0.01 2.20
C MET A 163 21.46 -0.59 1.10
N THR A 164 20.90 -1.35 0.16
CA THR A 164 21.63 -1.85 -1.00
C THR A 164 21.84 -0.71 -2.01
N PRO A 165 23.10 -0.36 -2.36
CA PRO A 165 23.38 0.73 -3.29
C PRO A 165 22.70 0.52 -4.65
N PHE A 166 22.13 1.60 -5.19
CA PHE A 166 21.50 1.60 -6.51
C PHE A 166 21.86 2.89 -7.24
N ASP A 167 22.40 2.78 -8.46
CA ASP A 167 22.75 3.93 -9.30
C ASP A 167 21.50 4.43 -10.05
N GLY A 168 20.61 5.07 -9.30
CA GLY A 168 19.31 5.53 -9.79
C GLY A 168 18.39 5.97 -8.65
N LYS A 169 17.10 6.14 -8.96
CA LYS A 169 16.08 6.53 -8.00
C LYS A 169 15.38 5.31 -7.41
N THR A 170 15.12 5.30 -6.11
CA THR A 170 14.31 4.26 -5.44
C THR A 170 12.95 4.81 -5.04
N VAL A 171 11.89 4.19 -5.57
CA VAL A 171 10.49 4.46 -5.22
C VAL A 171 9.98 3.30 -4.37
N VAL A 172 9.44 3.60 -3.20
CA VAL A 172 8.78 2.61 -2.35
C VAL A 172 7.27 2.76 -2.48
N ILE A 173 6.55 1.65 -2.53
CA ILE A 173 5.09 1.59 -2.60
C ILE A 173 4.62 0.71 -1.46
N THR A 174 3.92 1.30 -0.49
CA THR A 174 3.23 0.55 0.56
C THR A 174 1.75 0.81 0.54
N HIS A 175 0.95 -0.08 1.13
CA HIS A 175 -0.46 0.24 1.33
C HIS A 175 -0.63 0.95 2.67
N HIS A 176 -0.24 0.29 3.76
CA HIS A 176 -0.25 0.89 5.09
C HIS A 176 0.74 2.05 5.17
N ALA A 177 0.37 3.05 5.96
CA ALA A 177 1.09 4.30 6.05
C ALA A 177 2.35 4.20 6.94
N PRO A 178 3.51 4.70 6.47
CA PRO A 178 4.78 4.54 7.16
C PRO A 178 5.10 5.67 8.15
N SER A 179 4.22 6.66 8.31
CA SER A 179 4.48 7.82 9.18
C SER A 179 3.22 8.25 9.93
N PHE A 180 3.38 8.86 11.11
CA PHE A 180 2.28 9.51 11.83
C PHE A 180 1.71 10.70 11.07
N GLU A 181 2.49 11.34 10.20
CA GLU A 181 1.99 12.43 9.35
C GLU A 181 0.91 11.98 8.36
N CYS A 182 0.83 10.68 8.07
CA CYS A 182 -0.18 10.10 7.21
C CYS A 182 -1.55 9.93 7.89
N ASN A 183 -1.61 10.10 9.22
CA ASN A 183 -2.83 9.93 9.97
C ASN A 183 -3.90 10.92 9.51
N HIS A 184 -5.17 10.48 9.55
CA HIS A 184 -6.27 11.30 9.08
C HIS A 184 -6.36 12.62 9.88
N LYS A 185 -6.26 13.75 9.17
CA LYS A 185 -6.11 15.09 9.75
C LYS A 185 -7.21 15.48 10.76
N GLU A 186 -8.40 14.87 10.64
CA GLU A 186 -9.56 15.19 11.49
C GLU A 186 -9.73 14.26 12.69
N PHE A 187 -9.05 13.10 12.77
CA PHE A 187 -9.32 12.08 13.80
C PHE A 187 -8.35 12.10 14.99
N GLY A 188 -7.24 12.82 14.87
CA GLY A 188 -6.17 12.82 15.87
C GLY A 188 -5.62 11.41 16.14
N MET A 189 -4.75 11.28 17.14
CA MET A 189 -4.30 9.97 17.62
C MET A 189 -5.34 9.40 18.58
N ASN A 190 -5.80 8.16 18.33
CA ASN A 190 -6.79 7.47 19.14
C ASN A 190 -6.45 5.97 19.25
N LEU A 191 -7.30 5.19 19.92
CA LEU A 191 -7.09 3.76 20.17
C LEU A 191 -7.02 2.91 18.90
N TYR A 192 -7.54 3.40 17.77
CA TYR A 192 -7.51 2.70 16.50
C TYR A 192 -6.28 3.02 15.66
N THR A 193 -5.67 4.18 15.85
CA THR A 193 -4.52 4.68 15.07
C THR A 193 -3.35 3.69 14.92
N PRO A 194 -3.00 2.83 15.91
CA PRO A 194 -1.93 1.83 15.72
C PRO A 194 -2.21 0.79 14.63
N GLY A 195 -3.46 0.68 14.17
CA GLY A 195 -3.87 -0.19 13.07
C GLY A 195 -3.81 0.46 11.69
N PHE A 196 -3.45 1.75 11.59
CA PHE A 196 -3.44 2.48 10.32
C PHE A 196 -2.08 3.06 9.93
N VAL A 197 -1.32 3.55 10.93
CA VAL A 197 -0.02 4.21 10.72
C VAL A 197 1.06 3.55 11.56
N SER A 198 2.31 3.65 11.13
CA SER A 198 3.52 3.27 11.90
C SER A 198 4.50 4.45 11.93
N ASN A 199 5.42 4.51 12.90
CA ASN A 199 6.50 5.51 12.91
C ASN A 199 7.76 4.95 12.26
N LEU A 200 7.86 5.05 10.93
CA LEU A 200 8.98 4.53 10.15
C LEU A 200 9.73 5.64 9.41
N ASP A 201 9.67 6.89 9.90
CA ASP A 201 10.28 8.06 9.25
C ASP A 201 11.77 7.86 8.90
N GLU A 202 12.54 7.18 9.76
CA GLU A 202 13.94 6.85 9.48
C GLU A 202 14.11 5.91 8.27
N LEU A 203 13.17 4.99 8.07
CA LEU A 203 13.16 4.09 6.91
C LEU A 203 12.67 4.83 5.67
N VAL A 204 11.66 5.69 5.82
CA VAL A 204 11.12 6.54 4.73
C VAL A 204 12.21 7.42 4.15
N ALA A 205 13.05 8.01 4.99
CA ALA A 205 14.16 8.87 4.61
C ALA A 205 15.23 8.20 3.71
N LEU A 206 15.23 6.86 3.60
CA LEU A 206 16.18 6.13 2.75
C LEU A 206 15.71 6.00 1.28
N ALA A 207 14.45 6.36 0.98
CA ALA A 207 13.91 6.34 -0.38
C ALA A 207 13.93 7.75 -1.01
N ASP A 208 13.80 7.84 -2.33
CA ASP A 208 13.60 9.13 -3.00
C ASP A 208 12.12 9.54 -2.99
N VAL A 209 11.23 8.56 -3.20
CA VAL A 209 9.78 8.73 -3.20
C VAL A 209 9.13 7.56 -2.48
N TRP A 210 8.12 7.82 -1.66
CA TRP A 210 7.32 6.81 -0.98
C TRP A 210 5.83 7.03 -1.24
N CYS A 211 5.21 6.12 -1.95
CA CYS A 211 3.77 6.12 -2.24
C CYS A 211 3.03 5.24 -1.21
N TYR A 212 1.90 5.73 -0.70
CA TYR A 212 1.07 4.97 0.26
C TYR A 212 -0.44 5.11 0.04
N GLY A 213 -1.26 4.36 0.80
CA GLY A 213 -2.73 4.40 0.81
C GLY A 213 -3.35 4.28 2.21
N HIS A 214 -4.48 3.57 2.33
CA HIS A 214 -5.10 3.07 3.57
C HIS A 214 -5.77 4.09 4.51
N THR A 215 -5.18 5.27 4.70
CA THR A 215 -5.63 6.24 5.73
C THR A 215 -6.78 7.13 5.28
N HIS A 216 -7.12 7.08 3.99
CA HIS A 216 -8.08 7.95 3.30
C HIS A 216 -7.81 9.44 3.59
N SER A 217 -6.54 9.79 3.68
CA SER A 217 -6.07 11.15 3.97
C SER A 217 -4.85 11.47 3.13
N ASN A 218 -5.07 12.10 1.98
CA ASN A 218 -3.98 12.42 1.06
C ASN A 218 -2.99 13.42 1.64
N LEU A 219 -1.74 13.26 1.21
CA LEU A 219 -0.55 13.96 1.71
C LEU A 219 0.46 14.06 0.57
N ASP A 220 1.25 15.13 0.55
CA ASP A 220 2.47 15.26 -0.25
C ASP A 220 3.46 16.11 0.53
N VAL A 221 4.43 15.46 1.19
CA VAL A 221 5.39 16.09 2.10
C VAL A 221 6.78 15.51 1.93
N ASN A 222 7.79 16.15 2.53
CA ASN A 222 9.15 15.64 2.56
C ASN A 222 9.52 15.16 3.97
N ILE A 223 9.93 13.90 4.10
CA ILE A 223 10.46 13.31 5.33
C ILE A 223 11.89 12.86 5.07
N GLY A 224 12.87 13.47 5.74
CA GLY A 224 14.28 13.08 5.63
C GLY A 224 14.87 13.12 4.22
N GLY A 225 14.29 13.90 3.30
CA GLY A 225 14.70 13.97 1.89
C GLY A 225 13.88 13.10 0.93
N CYS A 226 13.03 12.21 1.46
CA CYS A 226 12.08 11.42 0.70
C CYS A 226 10.77 12.19 0.51
N ARG A 227 10.23 12.19 -0.71
CA ARG A 227 8.87 12.69 -0.98
C ARG A 227 7.85 11.60 -0.63
N LEU A 228 7.17 11.74 0.49
CA LEU A 228 6.10 10.85 0.95
C LEU A 228 4.73 11.37 0.48
N LEU A 229 4.00 10.58 -0.28
CA LEU A 229 2.72 11.01 -0.85
C LEU A 229 1.72 9.88 -1.09
N SER A 230 0.44 10.25 -1.22
CA SER A 230 -0.66 9.34 -1.54
C SER A 230 -1.71 10.02 -2.42
N ASN A 231 -2.51 9.20 -3.13
CA ASN A 231 -3.63 9.66 -3.95
C ASN A 231 -4.78 8.64 -3.88
N GLN A 232 -5.39 8.63 -2.71
CA GLN A 232 -6.43 7.74 -2.19
C GLN A 232 -7.80 8.29 -2.58
N ALA A 233 -8.63 7.45 -3.19
CA ALA A 233 -10.00 7.84 -3.54
C ALA A 233 -10.99 7.66 -2.37
N GLY A 234 -10.67 6.75 -1.43
CA GLY A 234 -11.51 6.32 -0.31
C GLY A 234 -12.94 5.96 -0.70
N TYR A 235 -13.88 6.09 0.23
CA TYR A 235 -15.27 5.75 -0.06
C TYR A 235 -16.05 6.89 -0.73
N LYS A 236 -17.07 6.56 -1.54
CA LYS A 236 -17.84 7.52 -2.35
C LYS A 236 -18.44 8.71 -1.58
N ASN A 237 -18.82 8.52 -0.32
CA ASN A 237 -19.44 9.55 0.53
C ASN A 237 -18.56 9.94 1.72
N GLU A 238 -17.30 9.50 1.72
CA GLU A 238 -16.35 9.85 2.75
C GLU A 238 -15.76 11.23 2.49
N LYS A 239 -15.54 11.97 3.56
CA LYS A 239 -14.88 13.27 3.50
C LYS A 239 -13.37 13.05 3.57
N ILE A 240 -12.70 13.11 2.42
CA ILE A 240 -11.24 13.07 2.37
C ILE A 240 -10.70 14.49 2.55
N PRO A 241 -9.80 14.74 3.53
CA PRO A 241 -9.28 16.08 3.83
C PRO A 241 -8.60 16.75 2.64
N GLU A 242 -7.78 16.00 1.90
CA GLU A 242 -7.14 16.42 0.66
C GLU A 242 -7.70 15.58 -0.50
N PRO A 243 -8.38 16.19 -1.48
CA PRO A 243 -9.17 15.43 -2.44
C PRO A 243 -8.30 14.56 -3.35
N PHE A 244 -8.84 13.40 -3.69
CA PHE A 244 -8.31 12.55 -4.76
C PHE A 244 -8.19 13.31 -6.09
N GLN A 245 -7.03 13.21 -6.73
CA GLN A 245 -6.73 13.88 -7.99
C GLN A 245 -6.63 12.85 -9.11
N LEU A 246 -7.68 12.75 -9.93
CA LEU A 246 -7.76 11.78 -11.03
C LEU A 246 -6.65 11.97 -12.09
N GLU A 247 -6.22 13.22 -12.28
CA GLU A 247 -5.21 13.62 -13.27
C GLU A 247 -3.80 13.83 -12.68
N LEU A 248 -3.54 13.33 -11.46
CA LEU A 248 -2.24 13.49 -10.80
C LEU A 248 -1.13 12.74 -11.55
N ILE A 249 -0.04 13.45 -11.84
CA ILE A 249 1.20 12.89 -12.37
C ILE A 249 2.34 13.19 -11.40
N ILE A 250 3.03 12.15 -10.95
CA ILE A 250 4.20 12.26 -10.10
C ILE A 250 5.46 12.14 -10.94
N THR A 251 6.39 13.06 -10.71
CA THR A 251 7.75 13.02 -11.25
C THR A 251 8.69 12.59 -10.13
N ASN A 252 9.50 11.55 -10.41
CA ASN A 252 10.61 11.16 -9.54
C ASN A 252 11.94 11.84 -9.91
#